data_AF-A0AAV8ZKF6-F1
#
_entry.id   AF-A0AAV8ZKF6-F1
#
_cell.length_a   1.000
_cell.length_b   1.000
_cell.length_c   1.000
_cell.angle_alpha   90.00
_cell.angle_beta   90.00
_cell.angle_gamma   90.00
#
_symmetry.space_group_name_H-M   'P 1'
#
loop_
_entity.id
_entity.type
_entity.pdbx_description
1 polymer ?
#
loop_
_entity_poly.entity_id
_entity_poly.type
_entity_poly.pdbx_seq_one_letter_code
_entity_poly.pdbx_strand_id
1 'polypeptide(L)'
;MSSDQTLSLIEDYRSHSALWDIVDKDYTNKMKRNDAYTVLARKYNMTVKGVKNKIKSLRSYFSKEHQKVTEKKSGAGAEDKYESPWFAYKSMLFISDSITPRQTKESLTPRESIRSDEGNDSQVDIELHGTSEESNDVSTNKMYKCYSLLQFKNKIFIYFIF
;
A
#
# COMPACT_ATOMS: atom_id res chain seq x y z
N MET A 1 -9.77 8.15 20.44
CA MET A 1 -8.82 7.06 20.73
C MET A 1 -7.53 7.68 21.24
N SER A 2 -7.09 7.34 22.45
CA SER A 2 -5.85 7.85 23.04
C SER A 2 -4.60 7.29 22.34
N SER A 3 -3.42 7.79 22.70
CA SER A 3 -2.14 7.28 22.21
C SER A 3 -1.93 5.81 22.60
N ASP A 4 -2.18 5.43 23.85
CA ASP A 4 -2.01 4.04 24.32
C ASP A 4 -2.96 3.07 23.63
N GLN A 5 -4.21 3.50 23.42
CA GLN A 5 -5.19 2.73 22.65
C GLN A 5 -4.73 2.58 21.20
N THR A 6 -4.17 3.64 20.61
CA THR A 6 -3.60 3.60 19.26
C THR A 6 -2.42 2.63 19.16
N LEU A 7 -1.53 2.61 20.16
CA LEU A 7 -0.42 1.64 20.21
C LEU A 7 -0.95 0.20 20.33
N SER A 8 -1.92 -0.02 21.21
CA SER A 8 -2.57 -1.34 21.35
C SER A 8 -3.18 -1.81 20.03
N LEU A 9 -3.84 -0.91 19.29
CA LEU A 9 -4.39 -1.22 17.97
C LEU A 9 -3.29 -1.56 16.95
N ILE A 10 -2.13 -0.91 17.02
CA ILE A 10 -1.01 -1.20 16.14
C ILE A 10 -0.44 -2.59 16.43
N GLU A 11 -0.32 -2.98 17.69
CA GLU A 11 0.16 -4.33 18.05
C GLU A 11 -0.83 -5.41 17.61
N ASP A 12 -2.14 -5.20 17.80
CA ASP A 12 -3.13 -6.14 17.26
C ASP A 12 -3.13 -6.13 15.72
N TYR A 13 -2.95 -4.97 15.08
CA TYR A 13 -2.82 -4.91 13.63
C TYR A 13 -1.60 -5.70 13.14
N ARG A 14 -0.48 -5.62 13.85
CA ARG A 14 0.75 -6.38 13.59
C ARG A 14 0.53 -7.88 13.70
N SER A 15 -0.26 -8.34 14.69
CA SER A 15 -0.54 -9.76 14.89
C SER A 15 -1.41 -10.37 13.78
N HIS A 16 -2.13 -9.55 13.00
CA HIS A 16 -2.97 -10.00 11.89
C HIS A 16 -2.23 -9.79 10.55
N SER A 17 -1.28 -10.67 10.23
CA SER A 17 -0.47 -10.64 9.01
C SER A 17 -1.29 -10.54 7.72
N ALA A 18 -2.45 -11.20 7.66
CA ALA A 18 -3.41 -11.08 6.55
C ALA A 18 -3.81 -9.62 6.22
N LEU A 19 -3.66 -8.67 7.15
CA LEU A 19 -4.00 -7.27 6.93
C LEU A 19 -2.86 -6.41 6.34
N TRP A 20 -1.61 -6.86 6.37
CA TRP A 20 -0.46 -6.01 6.06
C TRP A 20 0.66 -6.71 5.30
N ASP A 21 0.84 -8.01 5.48
CA ASP A 21 1.88 -8.79 4.85
C ASP A 21 1.39 -9.32 3.50
N ILE A 22 2.02 -8.87 2.41
CA ILE A 22 1.69 -9.31 1.05
C ILE A 22 2.13 -10.74 0.75
N VAL A 23 3.05 -11.29 1.55
CA VAL A 23 3.57 -12.65 1.42
C VAL A 23 2.63 -13.66 2.09
N ASP A 24 1.82 -13.21 3.06
CA ASP A 24 0.83 -14.05 3.70
C ASP A 24 -0.21 -14.54 2.67
N LYS A 25 -0.43 -15.86 2.64
CA LYS A 25 -1.45 -16.50 1.81
C LYS A 25 -2.85 -15.89 2.01
N ASP A 26 -3.17 -15.50 3.24
CA ASP A 26 -4.48 -14.96 3.62
C ASP A 26 -4.63 -13.47 3.27
N TYR A 27 -3.57 -12.79 2.81
CA TYR A 27 -3.64 -11.40 2.35
C TYR A 27 -4.57 -11.21 1.14
N THR A 28 -4.63 -12.19 0.26
CA THR A 28 -5.54 -12.17 -0.89
C THR A 28 -6.96 -12.64 -0.52
N ASN A 29 -7.10 -13.31 0.63
CA ASN A 29 -8.38 -13.82 1.11
C ASN A 29 -9.22 -12.70 1.73
N LYS A 30 -10.20 -12.20 0.96
CA LYS A 30 -11.11 -11.13 1.38
C LYS A 30 -11.88 -11.47 2.66
N MET A 31 -12.27 -12.73 2.84
CA MET A 31 -13.05 -13.18 4.00
C MET A 31 -12.19 -13.11 5.27
N LYS A 32 -11.00 -13.73 5.26
CA LYS A 32 -10.06 -13.69 6.39
C LYS A 32 -9.67 -12.27 6.79
N ARG A 33 -9.46 -11.40 5.81
CA ARG A 33 -9.18 -9.98 6.07
C ARG A 33 -10.36 -9.26 6.71
N ASN A 34 -11.58 -9.51 6.23
CA ASN A 34 -12.76 -8.91 6.81
C ASN A 34 -13.01 -9.40 8.24
N ASP A 35 -12.77 -10.69 8.51
CA ASP A 35 -12.86 -11.27 9.85
C ASP A 35 -11.86 -10.60 10.79
N ALA A 36 -10.60 -10.44 10.37
CA ALA A 36 -9.58 -9.72 11.15
C ALA A 36 -10.00 -8.26 11.45
N TYR A 37 -10.52 -7.52 10.46
CA TYR A 37 -11.07 -6.19 10.71
C TYR A 37 -12.26 -6.20 11.67
N THR A 38 -13.10 -7.25 11.62
CA THR A 38 -14.26 -7.40 12.51
C THR A 38 -13.83 -7.66 13.95
N VAL A 39 -12.78 -8.47 14.15
CA VAL A 39 -12.17 -8.70 15.47
C VAL A 39 -11.66 -7.38 16.06
N LEU A 40 -10.90 -6.60 15.28
CA LEU A 40 -10.41 -5.29 15.71
C LEU A 40 -11.58 -4.31 15.98
N ALA A 41 -12.59 -4.29 15.12
CA ALA A 41 -13.77 -3.44 15.28
C ALA A 41 -14.49 -3.70 16.60
N ARG A 42 -14.69 -4.98 16.96
CA ARG A 42 -15.28 -5.38 18.24
C ARG A 42 -14.40 -4.97 19.42
N LYS A 43 -13.10 -5.26 19.37
CA LYS A 43 -12.16 -4.96 20.48
C LYS A 43 -12.09 -3.47 20.83
N TYR A 44 -12.12 -2.60 19.81
CA TYR A 44 -11.99 -1.15 19.98
C TYR A 44 -13.33 -0.40 19.97
N ASN A 45 -14.46 -1.10 19.96
CA ASN A 45 -15.81 -0.51 19.87
C ASN A 45 -15.95 0.46 18.68
N MET A 46 -15.44 0.05 17.52
CA MET A 46 -15.47 0.83 16.28
C MET A 46 -16.23 0.08 15.19
N THR A 47 -16.67 0.80 14.15
CA THR A 47 -17.11 0.13 12.92
C THR A 47 -15.90 -0.41 12.15
N VAL A 48 -16.10 -1.47 11.36
CA VAL A 48 -15.07 -1.99 10.43
C VAL A 48 -14.52 -0.88 9.53
N LYS A 49 -15.39 0.02 9.04
CA LYS A 49 -15.00 1.22 8.28
C LYS A 49 -14.10 2.15 9.10
N GLY A 50 -14.43 2.37 10.37
CA GLY A 50 -13.63 3.17 11.30
C GLY A 50 -12.22 2.60 11.50
N VAL A 51 -12.10 1.29 11.72
CA VAL A 51 -10.80 0.61 11.85
C VAL A 51 -9.98 0.72 10.57
N LYS A 52 -10.59 0.44 9.40
CA LYS A 52 -9.93 0.60 8.09
C LYS A 52 -9.40 2.02 7.89
N ASN A 53 -10.22 3.03 8.20
CA ASN A 53 -9.83 4.42 8.10
C ASN A 53 -8.70 4.78 9.07
N LYS A 54 -8.76 4.29 10.31
CA LYS A 54 -7.71 4.52 11.32
C LYS A 54 -6.38 3.92 10.87
N ILE A 55 -6.37 2.67 10.41
CA ILE A 55 -5.17 2.01 9.86
C ILE A 55 -4.66 2.77 8.64
N LYS A 56 -5.54 3.19 7.72
CA LYS A 56 -5.16 4.00 6.55
C LYS A 56 -4.45 5.29 6.95
N SER A 57 -4.99 6.03 7.92
CA SER A 57 -4.38 7.26 8.43
C SER A 57 -3.02 7.00 9.08
N LEU A 58 -2.89 5.93 9.85
CA LEU A 58 -1.63 5.51 10.46
C LEU A 58 -0.56 5.20 9.41
N ARG A 59 -0.89 4.40 8.39
CA ARG A 59 0.02 4.08 7.28
C ARG A 59 0.44 5.33 6.50
N SER A 60 -0.49 6.25 6.26
CA SER A 60 -0.23 7.52 5.57
C SER A 60 0.78 8.37 6.35
N TYR A 61 0.58 8.50 7.66
CA TYR A 61 1.48 9.25 8.52
C TYR A 61 2.86 8.57 8.61
N PHE A 62 2.88 7.26 8.85
CA PHE A 62 4.11 6.47 8.89
C PHE A 62 4.91 6.59 7.60
N SER A 63 4.29 6.52 6.42
CA SER A 63 5.01 6.61 5.15
C SER A 63 5.76 7.94 5.00
N LYS A 64 5.11 9.07 5.32
CA LYS A 64 5.74 10.39 5.29
C LYS A 64 6.86 10.51 6.32
N GLU A 65 6.62 9.98 7.51
CA GLU A 65 7.58 10.05 8.60
C GLU A 65 8.80 9.17 8.36
N HIS A 66 8.59 7.97 7.83
CA HIS A 66 9.63 7.02 7.43
C HIS A 66 10.46 7.57 6.26
N GLN A 67 9.84 8.31 5.33
CA GLN A 67 10.58 9.03 4.30
C GLN A 67 11.59 10.01 4.91
N LYS A 68 11.19 10.85 5.88
CA LYS A 68 12.12 11.79 6.54
C LYS A 68 13.28 11.08 7.24
N VAL A 69 13.03 9.92 7.84
CA VAL A 69 14.06 9.12 8.54
C VAL A 69 15.02 8.44 7.55
N THR A 70 14.53 8.06 6.37
CA THR A 70 15.33 7.37 5.35
C THR A 70 15.98 8.30 4.33
N GLU A 71 15.49 9.53 4.21
CA GLU A 71 15.98 10.52 3.26
C GLU A 71 17.42 10.91 3.60
N LYS A 72 18.34 10.49 2.73
CA LYS A 72 19.74 10.93 2.78
C LYS A 72 19.82 12.32 2.16
N LYS A 73 20.11 13.33 2.97
CA LYS A 73 20.42 14.68 2.47
C LYS A 73 21.78 14.62 1.74
N SER A 74 21.78 14.89 0.44
CA SER A 74 23.02 15.05 -0.32
C SER A 74 23.85 16.19 0.29
N GLY A 75 25.04 15.89 0.80
CA GLY A 75 25.93 16.86 1.45
C GLY A 75 25.81 16.97 2.97
N ALA A 76 24.97 16.17 3.63
CA ALA A 76 24.99 16.08 5.10
C ALA A 76 26.15 15.20 5.58
N GLY A 77 26.92 15.69 6.54
CA GLY A 77 27.89 14.88 7.29
C GLY A 77 27.18 13.71 7.99
N ALA A 78 27.91 12.63 8.26
CA ALA A 78 27.36 11.39 8.81
C ALA A 78 26.71 11.52 10.22
N GLU A 79 26.79 12.68 10.86
CA GLU A 79 26.40 12.89 12.26
C GLU A 79 24.92 13.25 12.50
N ASP A 80 24.19 13.81 11.52
CA ASP A 80 22.81 14.29 11.73
C ASP A 80 21.76 13.35 11.12
N LYS A 81 21.62 12.15 11.68
CA LYS A 81 20.52 11.25 11.28
C LYS A 81 19.23 11.63 11.99
N TYR A 82 18.18 11.96 11.23
CA TYR A 82 16.87 12.28 11.77
C TYR A 82 16.23 11.08 12.48
N GLU A 83 15.83 11.27 13.73
CA GLU A 83 14.99 10.33 14.49
C GLU A 83 13.56 10.88 14.61
N SER A 84 12.57 10.04 14.31
CA SER A 84 11.17 10.44 14.41
C SER A 84 10.72 10.56 15.88
N PRO A 85 10.13 11.70 16.30
CA PRO A 85 9.54 11.86 17.62
C PRO A 85 8.13 11.24 17.73
N TRP A 86 7.60 10.66 16.65
CA TRP A 86 6.23 10.16 16.64
C TRP A 86 6.10 8.89 17.49
N PHE A 87 5.22 8.94 18.51
CA PHE A 87 5.06 7.87 19.50
C PHE A 87 4.80 6.48 18.90
N ALA A 88 4.15 6.40 17.74
CA ALA A 88 3.81 5.15 17.08
C ALA A 88 4.85 4.70 16.03
N TYR A 89 5.89 5.49 15.77
CA TYR A 89 6.85 5.22 14.70
C TYR A 89 7.51 3.85 14.86
N LYS A 90 8.07 3.58 16.04
CA LYS A 90 8.77 2.31 16.35
C LYS A 90 7.83 1.10 16.22
N SER A 91 6.61 1.21 16.73
CA SER A 91 5.59 0.15 16.60
C SER A 91 5.14 -0.11 15.17
N MET A 92 5.28 0.86 14.26
CA MET A 92 4.92 0.69 12.84
C MET A 92 6.08 0.26 11.94
N LEU A 93 7.29 0.02 12.48
CA LEU A 93 8.43 -0.39 11.65
C LEU A 93 8.21 -1.71 10.89
N PHE A 94 7.35 -2.61 11.40
CA PHE A 94 7.08 -3.90 10.75
C PHE A 94 6.49 -3.79 9.34
N ILE A 95 5.94 -2.63 8.94
CA ILE A 95 5.40 -2.41 7.60
C ILE A 95 6.35 -1.63 6.67
N SER A 96 7.58 -1.31 7.09
CA SER A 96 8.55 -0.52 6.30
C SER A 96 8.79 -1.09 4.91
N ASP A 97 8.91 -2.41 4.82
CA ASP A 97 9.29 -3.11 3.59
C ASP A 97 8.17 -3.04 2.54
N SER A 98 6.90 -2.98 3.01
CA SER A 98 5.74 -2.83 2.14
C SER A 98 5.50 -1.39 1.66
N ILE A 99 6.12 -0.40 2.32
CA ILE A 99 5.87 1.03 2.09
C ILE A 99 7.01 1.70 1.33
N THR A 100 8.21 1.12 1.40
CA THR A 100 9.35 1.61 0.62
C THR A 100 9.17 1.22 -0.85
N PRO A 101 9.21 2.17 -1.80
CA PRO A 101 9.19 1.83 -3.22
C PRO A 101 10.34 0.89 -3.52
N ARG A 102 10.04 -0.33 -3.99
CA ARG A 102 11.06 -1.23 -4.51
C ARG A 102 11.78 -0.48 -5.64
N GLN A 103 13.08 -0.24 -5.50
CA GLN A 103 13.88 0.27 -6.60
C GLN A 103 13.77 -0.73 -7.75
N THR A 104 13.10 -0.34 -8.83
CA THR A 104 13.10 -1.10 -10.07
C THR A 104 14.52 -1.05 -10.59
N LYS A 105 15.21 -2.19 -10.61
CA LYS A 105 16.40 -2.34 -11.43
C LYS A 105 15.93 -2.25 -12.88
N GLU A 106 16.34 -1.21 -13.59
CA GLU A 106 16.07 -1.04 -15.02
C GLU A 106 16.58 -2.29 -15.74
N SER A 107 15.66 -3.16 -16.16
CA SER A 107 16.00 -4.25 -17.08
C SER A 107 15.89 -3.67 -18.49
N LEU A 108 17.02 -3.20 -19.02
CA LEU A 108 17.15 -2.90 -20.43
C LEU A 108 17.12 -4.23 -21.19
N THR A 109 15.94 -4.66 -21.63
CA THR A 109 15.82 -5.71 -22.65
C THR A 109 15.34 -5.06 -23.94
N PRO A 110 16.18 -5.01 -24.99
CA PRO A 110 15.75 -4.62 -26.32
C PRO A 110 14.59 -5.50 -26.79
N ARG A 111 13.53 -4.83 -27.25
CA ARG A 111 12.28 -5.41 -27.73
C ARG A 111 12.49 -5.93 -29.16
N GLU A 112 12.67 -7.23 -29.33
CA GLU A 112 12.52 -7.85 -30.65
C GLU A 112 11.05 -8.23 -30.88
N SER A 113 10.51 -7.60 -31.92
CA SER A 113 9.19 -7.83 -32.49
C SER A 113 9.23 -9.01 -33.45
N ILE A 114 8.45 -10.06 -33.19
CA ILE A 114 8.01 -10.98 -34.25
C ILE A 114 6.49 -11.16 -34.11
N ARG A 115 5.80 -10.77 -35.19
CA ARG A 115 4.39 -11.03 -35.47
C ARG A 115 4.28 -12.43 -36.07
N SER A 116 3.26 -13.20 -35.70
CA SER A 116 2.64 -14.22 -36.56
C SER A 116 1.23 -14.52 -36.04
N ASP A 117 0.33 -14.67 -37.00
CA ASP A 117 -1.13 -14.74 -37.00
C ASP A 117 -1.61 -16.22 -36.94
N GLU A 118 -2.94 -16.42 -36.98
CA GLU A 118 -3.75 -17.66 -37.01
C GLU A 118 -4.22 -18.14 -35.61
N GLY A 119 -5.51 -18.20 -35.24
CA GLY A 119 -6.75 -18.25 -36.01
C GLY A 119 -7.35 -19.65 -35.95
N ASN A 120 -8.22 -19.94 -34.96
CA ASN A 120 -9.41 -20.75 -35.24
C ASN A 120 -10.52 -20.64 -34.18
N ASP A 121 -11.72 -20.75 -34.73
CA ASP A 121 -13.08 -20.56 -34.23
C ASP A 121 -13.62 -21.74 -33.41
N SER A 122 -14.44 -21.46 -32.40
CA SER A 122 -15.62 -22.25 -32.01
C SER A 122 -16.45 -21.53 -30.95
N GLN A 123 -17.62 -21.09 -31.39
CA GLN A 123 -18.73 -20.45 -30.67
C GLN A 123 -19.56 -21.46 -29.86
N VAL A 124 -19.94 -21.10 -28.63
CA VAL A 124 -21.12 -21.68 -27.95
C VAL A 124 -21.83 -20.57 -27.18
N ASP A 125 -23.05 -20.28 -27.64
CA ASP A 125 -23.96 -19.26 -27.13
C ASP A 125 -24.73 -19.78 -25.90
N ILE A 126 -24.78 -19.00 -24.80
CA ILE A 126 -25.94 -18.95 -23.89
C ILE A 126 -26.08 -17.52 -23.33
N GLU A 127 -27.04 -16.76 -23.88
CA GLU A 127 -27.72 -15.59 -23.30
C GLU A 127 -28.93 -16.08 -22.45
N LEU A 128 -29.52 -15.42 -21.45
CA LEU A 128 -29.50 -14.05 -20.94
C LEU A 128 -30.29 -13.96 -19.61
N HIS A 129 -30.31 -12.74 -19.05
CA HIS A 129 -31.17 -12.15 -18.00
C HIS A 129 -30.54 -12.18 -16.59
N GLY A 130 -30.00 -11.08 -16.03
CA GLY A 130 -30.40 -9.66 -16.03
C GLY A 130 -31.18 -9.41 -14.72
N THR A 131 -30.87 -8.48 -13.82
CA THR A 131 -30.28 -7.14 -13.97
C THR A 131 -29.73 -6.58 -12.62
N SER A 132 -28.67 -5.78 -12.69
CA SER A 132 -28.39 -4.50 -11.97
C SER A 132 -28.50 -4.43 -10.42
N GLU A 133 -27.54 -3.91 -9.65
CA GLU A 133 -26.69 -2.72 -9.85
C GLU A 133 -25.31 -2.88 -9.20
N GLU A 134 -24.26 -2.77 -10.01
CA GLU A 134 -22.87 -2.79 -9.59
C GLU A 134 -22.33 -1.35 -9.66
N SER A 135 -22.03 -0.76 -8.50
CA SER A 135 -21.20 0.45 -8.43
C SER A 135 -19.81 0.08 -7.91
N ASN A 136 -18.87 0.18 -8.84
CA ASN A 136 -17.46 -0.16 -8.75
C ASN A 136 -16.73 0.54 -7.59
N ASP A 137 -15.91 -0.20 -6.82
CA ASP A 137 -14.78 0.37 -6.09
C ASP A 137 -13.46 -0.32 -6.46
N VAL A 138 -13.06 -0.15 -7.72
CA VAL A 138 -11.67 -0.28 -8.21
C VAL A 138 -10.88 0.94 -7.70
N SER A 139 -10.83 1.15 -6.39
CA SER A 139 -10.16 2.32 -5.80
C SER A 139 -8.99 1.96 -4.89
N THR A 140 -8.95 0.73 -4.38
CA THR A 140 -7.88 0.34 -3.45
C THR A 140 -6.55 -0.02 -4.13
N ASN A 141 -6.50 -0.29 -5.44
CA ASN A 141 -5.24 -0.65 -6.13
C ASN A 141 -4.65 0.47 -7.01
N LYS A 142 -5.50 1.34 -7.59
CA LYS A 142 -5.03 2.55 -8.29
C LYS A 142 -4.44 3.58 -7.34
N MET A 143 -5.00 3.72 -6.13
CA MET A 143 -4.58 4.75 -5.19
C MET A 143 -3.12 4.55 -4.70
N TYR A 144 -2.67 3.32 -4.43
CA TYR A 144 -1.27 3.06 -4.07
C TYR A 144 -0.30 3.22 -5.24
N LYS A 145 -0.74 2.99 -6.48
CA LYS A 145 0.04 3.30 -7.68
C LYS A 145 0.15 4.82 -7.89
N CYS A 146 -0.95 5.56 -7.74
CA CYS A 146 -0.98 7.02 -7.86
C CYS A 146 -0.19 7.74 -6.76
N TYR A 147 -0.18 7.24 -5.52
CA TYR A 147 0.66 7.82 -4.46
C TYR A 147 2.17 7.53 -4.67
N SER A 148 2.53 6.41 -5.32
CA SER A 148 3.92 6.19 -5.77
C SER A 148 4.31 7.10 -6.95
N LEU A 149 3.36 7.45 -7.83
CA LEU A 149 3.58 8.30 -9.00
C LEU A 149 3.52 9.82 -8.68
N LEU A 150 2.79 10.22 -7.63
CA LEU A 150 2.72 11.62 -7.18
C LEU A 150 4.07 12.14 -6.62
N GLN A 151 4.96 11.24 -6.21
CA GLN A 151 6.30 11.59 -5.74
C GLN A 151 7.32 11.72 -6.88
N PHE A 152 6.97 11.34 -8.12
CA PHE A 152 7.87 11.43 -9.27
C PHE A 152 7.76 12.76 -10.04
N LYS A 153 6.63 13.47 -9.93
CA LYS A 153 6.41 14.72 -10.70
C LYS A 153 7.07 15.99 -10.12
N ASN A 154 7.84 15.89 -9.03
CA ASN A 154 8.61 17.02 -8.49
C ASN A 154 10.14 16.88 -8.62
N LYS A 155 10.65 15.95 -9.45
CA LYS A 155 12.10 15.74 -9.63
C LYS A 155 12.59 15.77 -11.09
N ILE A 156 11.92 16.53 -11.96
CA ILE A 156 12.33 16.70 -13.38
C ILE A 156 12.48 18.17 -13.82
N PHE A 157 12.45 19.15 -12.91
CA PHE A 157 12.65 20.57 -13.29
C PHE A 157 13.96 21.22 -12.84
N ILE A 158 14.96 20.46 -12.33
CA ILE A 158 16.25 21.04 -11.87
C ILE A 158 17.46 20.47 -12.64
N TYR A 159 17.25 19.79 -13.77
CA TYR A 159 18.36 19.38 -14.64
C TYR A 159 18.08 19.74 -16.09
N PHE A 160 18.01 21.03 -16.41
CA PHE A 160 18.31 21.52 -17.76
C PHE A 160 18.46 23.05 -17.83
N ILE A 161 19.50 23.64 -17.23
CA ILE A 161 20.14 24.87 -17.74
C ILE A 161 21.64 24.78 -17.41
N PHE A 162 22.43 24.32 -18.39
CA PHE A 162 23.80 24.77 -18.61
C PHE A 162 24.01 24.89 -20.12
#